data_AF-A0A353ZYL4-F1
#
_entry.id   AF-A0A353ZYL4-F1
#
_cell.length_a   1.000
_cell.length_b   1.000
_cell.length_c   1.000
_cell.angle_alpha   90.00
_cell.angle_beta   90.00
_cell.angle_gamma   90.00
#
_symmetry.space_group_name_H-M   'P 1'
#
loop_
_entity.id
_entity.type
_entity.pdbx_description
1 polymer ?
#
loop_
_entity_poly.entity_id
_entity_poly.type
_entity_poly.pdbx_seq_one_letter_code
_entity_poly.pdbx_strand_id
1 'polypeptide(L)'
;MDIDKYEEAALIAQKISFAFEDEYHDKERRKMFYTFFSRYLLRVDPEGTLAPYDALILLWRTYPDEFAHMLKEMTAKGLIPD
;
A
#
# COMPACT_ATOMS: atom_id res chain seq x y z
N MET A 1 2.76 -20.49 -6.69
CA MET A 1 2.23 -19.11 -6.64
C MET A 1 0.75 -19.23 -6.96
N ASP A 2 -0.10 -18.84 -6.03
CA ASP A 2 -1.55 -18.84 -6.20
C ASP A 2 -1.88 -17.63 -7.08
N ILE A 3 -2.18 -17.87 -8.37
CA ILE A 3 -2.32 -16.82 -9.39
C ILE A 3 -3.45 -15.87 -8.99
N ASP A 4 -4.57 -16.42 -8.51
CA ASP A 4 -5.75 -15.67 -8.11
C ASP A 4 -5.43 -14.69 -6.96
N LYS A 5 -4.65 -15.13 -5.96
CA LYS A 5 -4.24 -14.27 -4.84
C LYS A 5 -3.26 -13.17 -5.25
N TYR A 6 -2.42 -13.44 -6.25
CA TYR A 6 -1.52 -12.44 -6.78
C TYR A 6 -2.29 -11.36 -7.56
N GLU A 7 -3.25 -11.77 -8.39
CA GLU A 7 -4.09 -10.83 -9.13
C GLU A 7 -4.90 -9.93 -8.19
N GLU A 8 -5.47 -10.49 -7.12
CA GLU A 8 -6.15 -9.72 -6.09
C GLU A 8 -5.21 -8.70 -5.41
N ALA A 9 -4.03 -9.14 -4.97
CA ALA A 9 -3.05 -8.26 -4.34
C ALA A 9 -2.57 -7.17 -5.30
N ALA A 10 -2.38 -7.49 -6.57
CA ALA A 10 -1.96 -6.53 -7.60
C ALA A 10 -3.03 -5.49 -7.89
N LEU A 11 -4.30 -5.90 -7.97
CA LEU A 11 -5.43 -4.97 -8.12
C LEU A 11 -5.52 -4.02 -6.93
N ILE A 12 -5.34 -4.53 -5.70
CA ILE A 12 -5.37 -3.70 -4.49
C ILE A 12 -4.18 -2.73 -4.46
N ALA A 13 -2.96 -3.21 -4.73
CA ALA A 13 -1.76 -2.39 -4.78
C ALA A 13 -1.90 -1.25 -5.82
N GLN A 14 -2.49 -1.56 -6.98
CA GLN A 14 -2.77 -0.58 -8.01
C GLN A 14 -3.77 0.49 -7.54
N LYS A 15 -4.88 0.07 -6.90
CA LYS A 15 -5.87 1.01 -6.34
C LYS A 15 -5.24 1.95 -5.30
N ILE A 16 -4.37 1.43 -4.43
CA ILE A 16 -3.66 2.24 -3.43
C ILE A 16 -2.72 3.24 -4.12
N SER A 17 -1.96 2.79 -5.13
CA SER A 17 -1.04 3.66 -5.88
C SER A 17 -1.80 4.80 -6.55
N PHE A 18 -2.93 4.52 -7.20
CA PHE A 18 -3.77 5.54 -7.82
C PHE A 18 -4.40 6.48 -6.80
N ALA A 19 -4.93 5.96 -5.68
CA ALA A 19 -5.46 6.81 -4.63
C ALA A 19 -4.40 7.76 -4.06
N PHE A 20 -3.16 7.30 -3.92
CA PHE A 20 -2.04 8.14 -3.49
C PHE A 20 -1.70 9.23 -4.52
N GLU A 21 -1.71 8.91 -5.80
CA GLU A 21 -1.46 9.87 -6.89
C GLU A 21 -2.57 10.91 -6.99
N ASP A 22 -3.83 10.48 -6.96
CA ASP A 22 -5.02 11.35 -7.01
C ASP A 22 -5.06 12.32 -5.83
N GLU A 23 -4.70 11.85 -4.64
CA GLU A 23 -4.72 12.63 -3.41
C GLU A 23 -3.39 13.35 -3.12
N TYR A 24 -2.41 13.27 -4.02
CA TYR A 24 -1.07 13.82 -3.80
C TYR A 24 -1.05 15.34 -3.54
N HIS A 25 -2.03 16.06 -4.12
CA HIS A 25 -2.19 17.49 -3.93
C HIS A 25 -2.83 17.86 -2.57
N ASP A 26 -3.53 16.93 -1.93
CA ASP A 26 -4.06 17.09 -0.58
C ASP A 26 -2.97 16.78 0.45
N LYS A 27 -2.49 17.81 1.16
CA LYS A 27 -1.40 17.67 2.12
C LYS A 27 -1.74 16.75 3.29
N GLU A 28 -2.98 16.74 3.74
CA GLU A 28 -3.40 15.93 4.89
C GLU A 28 -3.49 14.46 4.48
N ARG A 29 -4.17 14.17 3.37
CA ARG A 29 -4.29 12.81 2.84
C ARG A 29 -2.93 12.24 2.46
N ARG A 30 -2.10 13.00 1.76
CA ARG A 30 -0.72 12.59 1.43
C ARG A 30 0.09 12.24 2.68
N LYS A 31 -0.03 13.01 3.75
CA LYS A 31 0.67 12.73 5.02
C LYS A 31 0.19 11.41 5.64
N MET A 32 -1.09 11.09 5.52
CA MET A 32 -1.63 9.81 5.98
C MET A 32 -1.03 8.64 5.19
N PHE A 33 -1.01 8.71 3.85
CA PHE A 33 -0.34 7.69 3.02
C PHE A 33 1.12 7.50 3.40
N TYR A 34 1.89 8.59 3.54
CA TYR A 34 3.28 8.48 3.97
C TYR A 34 3.43 7.85 5.36
N THR A 35 2.48 8.07 6.28
CA THR A 35 2.51 7.41 7.60
C THR A 35 2.37 5.89 7.45
N PHE A 36 1.50 5.42 6.56
CA PHE A 36 1.37 3.99 6.24
C PHE A 36 2.61 3.45 5.53
N PHE A 37 3.11 4.16 4.52
CA PHE A 37 4.29 3.76 3.78
C PHE A 37 5.53 3.68 4.67
N SER A 38 5.74 4.67 5.53
CA SER A 38 6.84 4.63 6.51
C SER A 38 6.71 3.47 7.50
N ARG A 39 5.49 3.13 7.93
CA ARG A 39 5.27 2.05 8.91
C ARG A 39 5.46 0.65 8.31
N TYR A 40 4.95 0.43 7.09
CA TYR A 40 4.88 -0.90 6.50
C TYR A 40 5.91 -1.11 5.39
N LEU A 41 6.09 -0.13 4.49
CA LEU A 41 6.92 -0.31 3.30
C LEU A 41 8.42 -0.18 3.57
N LEU A 42 8.85 0.57 4.59
CA LEU A 42 10.27 0.62 4.98
C LEU A 42 10.85 -0.74 5.38
N ARG A 43 10.00 -1.71 5.72
CA ARG A 43 10.43 -3.08 6.02
C ARG A 43 10.92 -3.84 4.78
N VAL A 44 10.41 -3.47 3.60
CA VAL A 44 10.72 -4.13 2.32
C VAL A 44 11.50 -3.22 1.37
N ASP A 45 11.40 -1.91 1.56
CA ASP A 45 12.13 -0.88 0.82
C ASP A 45 12.64 0.21 1.80
N PRO A 46 13.70 -0.08 2.58
CA PRO A 46 14.21 0.84 3.60
C PRO A 46 14.70 2.18 3.04
N GLU A 47 15.17 2.18 1.79
CA GLU A 47 15.70 3.36 1.11
C GLU A 47 14.61 4.15 0.37
N GLY A 48 13.37 3.64 0.32
CA GLY A 48 12.25 4.31 -0.37
C GLY A 48 12.47 4.47 -1.87
N THR A 49 13.15 3.52 -2.49
CA THR A 49 13.55 3.58 -3.91
C THR A 49 12.48 3.02 -4.86
N LEU A 50 11.56 2.20 -4.36
CA LEU A 50 10.51 1.58 -5.13
C LEU A 50 9.30 2.52 -5.25
N ALA A 51 8.60 2.42 -6.38
CA ALA A 51 7.29 3.04 -6.50
C ALA A 51 6.31 2.39 -5.49
N PRO A 52 5.28 3.11 -5.03
CA PRO A 52 4.31 2.57 -4.07
C PRO A 52 3.74 1.22 -4.48
N TYR A 53 3.36 1.06 -5.75
CA TYR A 53 2.90 -0.22 -6.29
C TYR A 53 3.92 -1.36 -6.06
N ASP A 54 5.17 -1.18 -6.47
CA ASP A 54 6.20 -2.23 -6.36
C ASP A 54 6.50 -2.58 -4.91
N ALA A 55 6.57 -1.57 -4.03
CA ALA A 55 6.75 -1.76 -2.60
C ALA A 55 5.58 -2.53 -1.96
N LEU A 56 4.34 -2.25 -2.38
CA LEU A 56 3.13 -2.95 -1.90
C LEU A 56 3.11 -4.42 -2.34
N ILE A 57 3.46 -4.71 -3.60
CA ILE A 57 3.60 -6.09 -4.09
C ILE A 57 4.69 -6.82 -3.31
N LEU A 58 5.82 -6.17 -3.07
CA LEU A 58 6.91 -6.77 -2.32
C LEU A 58 6.53 -7.02 -0.85
N LEU A 59 5.76 -6.11 -0.23
CA LEU A 59 5.20 -6.29 1.11
C LEU A 59 4.26 -7.49 1.15
N TRP A 60 3.31 -7.60 0.23
CA TRP A 60 2.40 -8.75 0.15
C TRP A 60 3.16 -10.08 0.00
N ARG A 61 4.16 -10.10 -0.89
CA ARG A 61 4.94 -11.32 -1.17
C ARG A 61 5.79 -11.76 0.03
N THR A 62 6.30 -10.81 0.80
CA THR A 62 7.28 -11.07 1.87
C THR A 62 6.61 -11.19 3.24
N TYR A 63 5.57 -10.38 3.49
CA TYR A 63 4.86 -10.24 4.75
C TYR A 63 3.35 -10.08 4.50
N PRO A 64 2.65 -11.14 4.05
CA PRO A 64 1.23 -11.06 3.68
C PRO A 64 0.32 -10.63 4.83
N ASP A 65 0.65 -10.98 6.08
CA ASP A 65 -0.10 -10.55 7.26
C ASP A 65 0.01 -9.04 7.52
N GLU A 66 1.20 -8.46 7.30
CA GLU A 66 1.44 -7.02 7.43
C GLU A 66 0.72 -6.26 6.31
N PHE A 67 0.71 -6.81 5.09
CA PHE A 67 -0.07 -6.27 3.99
C PHE A 67 -1.56 -6.23 4.35
N ALA A 68 -2.13 -7.35 4.81
CA ALA A 68 -3.53 -7.42 5.23
C ALA A 68 -3.84 -6.46 6.40
N HIS A 69 -2.92 -6.30 7.36
CA HIS A 69 -3.09 -5.36 8.46
C HIS A 69 -3.09 -3.91 7.99
N MET A 70 -2.17 -3.55 7.09
CA MET A 70 -2.12 -2.23 6.48
C MET A 70 -3.41 -1.91 5.73
N LEU A 71 -3.94 -2.85 4.92
CA LEU A 71 -5.22 -2.66 4.22
C LEU A 71 -6.35 -2.32 5.19
N LYS A 72 -6.49 -3.12 6.26
CA LYS A 72 -7.51 -2.91 7.29
C LYS A 72 -7.41 -1.52 7.92
N GLU A 73 -6.20 -1.06 8.24
CA GLU A 73 -6.01 0.27 8.81
C GLU A 73 -6.31 1.39 7.81
N MET A 74 -5.91 1.24 6.54
CA MET A 74 -6.16 2.23 5.49
C MET A 74 -7.66 2.38 5.19
N THR A 75 -8.39 1.27 5.12
CA THR A 75 -9.85 1.26 4.95
C THR A 75 -10.55 1.89 6.15
N ALA A 76 -10.14 1.56 7.38
CA ALA A 76 -10.68 2.18 8.59
C ALA A 76 -10.44 3.70 8.67
N LYS A 77 -9.42 4.21 7.96
CA LYS A 77 -9.13 5.65 7.83
C LYS A 77 -9.81 6.30 6.62
N GLY A 78 -10.53 5.54 5.79
CA GLY A 78 -11.19 6.04 4.59
C GLY A 78 -10.22 6.49 3.49
N LEU A 79 -9.00 5.93 3.46
CA LEU A 79 -8.01 6.21 2.42
C LEU A 79 -8.23 5.37 1.16
N ILE A 80 -8.80 4.19 1.33
CA ILE A 80 -9.18 3.29 0.24
C ILE A 80 -10.60 2.75 0.48
N PRO A 81 -11.37 2.48 -0.58
CA PRO A 81 -12.68 1.84 -0.45
C PRO A 81 -12.57 0.40 0.07
N ASP A 82 -13.61 -0.07 0.76
CA ASP A 82 -13.82 -1.49 1.12
C ASP A 82 -13.87 -2.39 -0.14
#